data_AF-A0A2J8T9F6-F1
#
_entry.id   AF-A0A2J8T9F6-F1
#
_cell.length_a   1.000
_cell.length_b   1.000
_cell.length_c   1.000
_cell.angle_alpha   90.00
_cell.angle_beta   90.00
_cell.angle_gamma   90.00
#
_symmetry.space_group_name_H-M   'P 1'
#
loop_
_entity.id
_entity.type
_entity.pdbx_description
1 polymer ?
#
loop_
_entity_poly.entity_id
_entity_poly.type
_entity_poly.pdbx_seq_one_letter_code
_entity_poly.pdbx_strand_id
1 'polypeptide(L)'
;VDRRDHPLPEVAHVKHLSASQKALKEKEKASWSSLSMDEKVELYRIKFKESFAEMNRGSNEWKTVVGGAMFFIGFTALIIMWQKRHVYGPLPQSFDKEWVAKQTKRML
;
A
#
# COMPACT_ATOMS: atom_id res chain seq x y z
N VAL A 1 5.95 4.09 18.11
CA VAL A 1 5.23 3.89 16.83
C VAL A 1 4.96 5.28 16.30
N ASP A 2 5.31 5.53 15.04
CA ASP A 2 5.11 6.83 14.41
C ASP A 2 3.71 6.89 13.82
N ARG A 3 2.88 7.78 14.39
CA ARG A 3 1.46 7.90 14.09
C ARG A 3 1.02 9.34 14.21
N ARG A 4 0.21 9.79 13.25
CA ARG A 4 -0.28 11.18 13.20
C ARG A 4 -1.18 11.54 14.39
N ASP A 5 -1.99 10.59 14.81
CA ASP A 5 -2.95 10.72 15.92
C ASP A 5 -2.29 10.52 17.29
N HIS A 6 -1.04 10.05 17.32
CA HIS A 6 -0.26 9.86 18.54
C HIS A 6 1.16 10.46 18.38
N PRO A 7 1.26 11.81 18.32
CA PRO A 7 2.49 12.51 17.96
C PRO A 7 3.63 12.37 18.98
N LEU A 8 3.32 12.01 20.24
CA LEU A 8 4.29 11.86 21.32
C LEU A 8 4.26 10.41 21.86
N PRO A 9 5.06 9.50 21.28
CA PRO A 9 5.15 8.12 21.76
C PRO A 9 5.59 8.04 23.23
N GLU A 10 5.03 7.07 23.96
CA GLU A 10 5.34 6.81 25.38
C GLU A 10 6.84 6.58 25.63
N VAL A 11 7.51 5.94 24.68
CA VAL A 11 8.95 5.64 24.71
C VAL A 11 9.69 6.35 23.60
N ALA A 12 10.92 6.77 23.87
CA ALA A 12 11.81 7.29 22.83
C ALA A 12 12.16 6.21 21.81
N HIS A 13 12.44 6.63 20.57
CA HIS A 13 12.89 5.72 19.52
C HIS A 13 14.19 4.99 19.91
N VAL A 14 15.18 5.74 20.41
CA VAL A 14 16.46 5.21 20.87
C VAL A 14 16.46 5.11 22.40
N LYS A 15 16.66 3.89 22.93
CA LYS A 15 16.69 3.63 24.38
C LYS A 15 18.10 3.64 24.96
N HIS A 16 19.08 3.12 24.22
CA HIS A 16 20.47 3.04 24.65
C HIS A 16 21.29 4.09 23.93
N LEU A 17 21.80 5.05 24.69
CA LEU A 17 22.58 6.16 24.16
C LEU A 17 24.07 5.84 24.15
N SER A 18 24.74 6.19 23.05
CA SER A 18 26.20 6.20 22.97
C SER A 18 26.81 7.26 23.91
N ALA A 19 28.13 7.25 24.09
CA ALA A 19 28.81 8.27 24.88
C ALA A 19 28.57 9.70 24.36
N SER A 20 28.63 9.89 23.03
CA SER A 20 28.35 11.17 22.39
C SER A 20 26.90 11.61 22.58
N GLN A 21 25.95 10.68 22.43
CA GLN A 21 24.52 10.97 22.62
C GLN A 21 24.20 11.31 24.08
N LYS A 22 24.86 10.68 25.05
CA LYS A 22 24.74 11.06 26.46
C LYS A 22 25.22 12.49 26.69
N ALA A 23 26.39 12.86 26.14
CA ALA A 23 26.89 14.23 26.22
C ALA A 23 25.94 15.23 25.53
N LEU A 24 25.35 14.85 24.40
CA LEU A 24 24.34 15.65 23.70
C LEU A 24 23.07 15.84 24.55
N LYS A 25 22.60 14.82 25.26
CA LYS A 25 21.46 14.92 26.20
C LYS A 25 21.78 15.78 27.41
N GLU A 26 23.04 15.85 27.85
CA GLU A 26 23.45 16.82 28.87
C GLU A 26 23.46 18.24 28.31
N LYS A 27 23.95 18.44 27.08
CA LYS A 27 23.93 19.75 26.39
C LYS A 27 22.51 20.26 26.13
N GLU A 28 21.56 19.36 25.85
CA GLU A 28 20.13 19.68 25.66
C GLU A 28 19.50 20.38 26.88
N LYS A 29 20.02 20.16 28.10
CA LYS A 29 19.53 20.82 29.32
C LYS A 29 19.89 22.30 29.38
N ALA A 30 20.86 22.75 28.58
CA ALA A 30 21.28 24.14 28.49
C ALA A 30 20.53 24.89 27.36
N SER A 31 20.98 26.10 27.00
CA SER A 31 20.34 26.90 25.95
C SER A 31 20.45 26.24 24.57
N TRP A 32 19.31 26.05 23.89
CA TRP A 32 19.24 25.49 22.53
C TRP A 32 19.77 26.42 21.44
N SER A 33 20.06 27.67 21.78
CA SER A 33 20.79 28.60 20.90
C SER A 33 22.23 28.16 20.67
N SER A 34 22.80 27.38 21.60
CA SER A 34 24.16 26.83 21.52
C SER A 34 24.25 25.50 20.76
N LEU A 35 23.10 24.93 20.38
CA LEU A 35 23.03 23.68 19.62
C LEU A 35 23.17 23.96 18.12
N SER A 36 24.04 23.20 17.46
CA SER A 36 24.14 23.20 16.00
C SER A 36 22.86 22.63 15.37
N MET A 37 22.71 22.81 14.06
CA MET A 37 21.56 22.25 13.36
C MET A 37 21.58 20.71 13.40
N ASP A 38 22.76 20.11 13.23
CA ASP A 38 22.92 18.66 13.26
C ASP A 38 22.62 18.08 14.66
N GLU A 39 23.01 18.77 15.73
CA GLU A 39 22.69 18.37 17.10
C GLU A 39 21.17 18.38 17.37
N LYS A 40 20.44 19.35 16.83
CA LYS A 40 18.97 19.41 16.92
C LYS A 40 18.33 18.26 16.15
N VAL A 41 18.84 17.95 14.95
CA VAL A 41 18.38 16.81 14.15
C VAL A 41 18.69 15.49 14.86
N GLU A 42 19.86 15.36 15.49
CA GLU A 42 20.23 14.16 16.24
C GLU A 42 19.32 13.96 17.45
N LEU A 43 19.03 15.01 18.22
CA LEU A 43 18.05 14.96 19.32
C LEU A 43 16.65 14.53 18.82
N TYR A 44 16.24 15.04 17.66
CA TYR A 44 14.98 14.63 17.02
C TYR A 44 14.98 13.12 16.69
N ARG A 45 16.06 12.61 16.09
CA ARG A 45 16.19 11.18 15.72
C ARG A 45 16.38 10.25 16.92
N ILE A 46 16.86 10.76 18.04
CA ILE A 46 16.87 10.01 19.31
C ILE A 46 15.44 9.80 19.81
N LYS A 47 14.59 10.83 19.74
CA LYS A 47 13.21 10.76 20.26
C LYS A 47 12.25 10.10 19.28
N PHE A 48 12.32 10.41 17.99
CA PHE A 48 11.41 9.98 16.94
C PHE A 48 12.17 9.23 15.84
N LYS A 49 11.55 8.20 15.27
CA LYS A 49 12.17 7.45 14.16
C LYS A 49 12.00 8.22 12.85
N GLU A 50 10.76 8.54 12.49
CA GLU A 50 10.40 9.27 11.27
C GLU A 50 9.82 10.65 11.59
N SER A 51 10.07 11.60 10.68
CA SER A 51 9.36 12.88 10.67
C SER A 51 7.94 12.73 10.17
N PHE A 52 7.11 13.75 10.44
CA PHE A 52 5.76 13.81 9.88
C PHE A 52 5.77 13.79 8.34
N ALA A 53 6.78 14.34 7.69
CA ALA A 53 6.90 14.28 6.23
C ALA A 53 7.23 12.86 5.74
N GLU A 54 8.10 12.15 6.45
CA GLU A 54 8.51 10.78 6.10
C GLU A 54 7.38 9.78 6.31
N MET A 55 6.73 9.78 7.48
CA MET A 55 5.66 8.82 7.80
C MET A 55 4.41 9.03 6.93
N ASN A 56 4.20 10.25 6.41
CA ASN A 56 3.07 10.59 5.54
C ASN A 56 3.40 10.50 4.06
N ARG A 57 4.60 10.03 3.71
CA ARG A 57 5.01 9.88 2.32
C ARG A 57 4.14 8.81 1.66
N GLY A 58 3.44 9.20 0.59
CA GLY A 58 2.66 8.25 -0.21
C GLY A 58 3.55 7.18 -0.87
N SER A 59 3.01 5.97 -1.01
CA SER A 59 3.66 4.86 -1.72
C SER A 59 3.11 4.74 -3.16
N ASN A 60 3.87 4.07 -4.03
CA ASN A 60 3.42 3.69 -5.38
C ASN A 60 2.79 2.29 -5.43
N GLU A 61 2.52 1.68 -4.27
CA GLU A 61 2.05 0.28 -4.17
C GLU A 61 0.74 0.05 -4.90
N TRP A 62 -0.12 1.07 -4.98
CA TRP A 62 -1.38 1.00 -5.73
C TRP A 62 -1.16 0.61 -7.20
N LYS A 63 -0.04 1.00 -7.82
CA LYS A 63 0.31 0.62 -9.20
C LYS A 63 0.57 -0.87 -9.30
N THR A 64 1.30 -1.42 -8.33
CA THR A 64 1.58 -2.86 -8.26
C THR A 64 0.29 -3.65 -8.03
N VAL A 65 -0.58 -3.18 -7.12
CA VAL A 65 -1.86 -3.82 -6.83
C VAL A 65 -2.76 -3.83 -8.08
N VAL A 66 -2.95 -2.68 -8.72
CA VAL A 66 -3.78 -2.56 -9.93
C VAL A 66 -3.20 -3.40 -11.07
N GLY A 67 -1.90 -3.29 -11.32
CA GLY A 67 -1.22 -4.07 -12.37
C GLY A 67 -1.34 -5.58 -12.14
N GLY A 68 -1.11 -6.04 -10.91
CA GLY A 68 -1.25 -7.44 -10.53
C GLY A 68 -2.68 -7.95 -10.70
N ALA A 69 -3.69 -7.18 -10.25
CA ALA A 69 -5.09 -7.54 -10.42
C ALA A 69 -5.48 -7.66 -11.91
N MET A 70 -5.10 -6.68 -12.74
CA MET A 70 -5.38 -6.71 -14.18
C MET A 70 -4.68 -7.87 -14.89
N PHE A 71 -3.45 -8.21 -14.48
CA PHE A 71 -2.75 -9.38 -14.99
C PHE A 71 -3.53 -10.67 -14.74
N PHE A 72 -4.01 -10.88 -13.50
CA PHE A 72 -4.78 -12.09 -13.17
C PHE A 72 -6.16 -12.12 -13.83
N ILE A 73 -6.82 -10.96 -14.02
CA ILE A 73 -8.06 -10.87 -14.82
C ILE A 73 -7.77 -11.31 -16.27
N GLY A 74 -6.71 -10.78 -16.88
CA GLY A 74 -6.30 -11.17 -18.23
C GLY A 74 -5.97 -12.66 -18.33
N PHE A 75 -5.22 -13.19 -17.37
CA PHE A 75 -4.90 -14.62 -17.30
C PHE A 75 -6.15 -15.50 -17.16
N THR A 76 -7.13 -15.07 -16.36
CA THR A 76 -8.41 -15.78 -16.21
C THR A 76 -9.18 -15.85 -17.55
N ALA A 77 -9.14 -14.78 -18.36
CA ALA A 77 -9.75 -14.80 -19.68
C ALA A 77 -9.09 -15.82 -20.62
N LEU A 78 -7.76 -16.01 -20.54
CA LEU A 78 -7.05 -17.06 -21.29
C LEU A 78 -7.55 -18.47 -20.91
N ILE A 79 -7.76 -18.72 -19.60
CA ILE A 79 -8.31 -19.99 -19.11
C ILE A 79 -9.72 -20.22 -19.66
N ILE A 80 -10.58 -19.20 -19.62
CA ILE A 80 -11.95 -19.30 -20.14
C ILE A 80 -11.95 -19.59 -21.65
N MET A 81 -11.07 -18.93 -22.43
CA MET A 81 -10.93 -19.21 -23.86
C MET A 81 -10.51 -20.66 -24.12
N TRP A 82 -9.55 -21.17 -23.35
CA TRP A 82 -9.13 -22.57 -23.43
C TRP A 82 -10.29 -23.53 -23.10
N GLN A 83 -11.03 -23.28 -22.01
CA GLN A 83 -12.21 -24.05 -21.64
C GLN A 83 -13.26 -24.04 -22.75
N LYS A 84 -13.52 -22.88 -23.36
CA LYS A 84 -14.50 -22.78 -24.44
C LYS A 84 -14.07 -23.55 -25.69
N ARG A 85 -12.76 -23.66 -25.96
CA ARG A 85 -12.22 -24.33 -27.15
C ARG A 85 -12.14 -25.84 -27.01
N HIS A 86 -11.85 -26.33 -25.80
CA HIS A 86 -11.48 -27.74 -25.57
C HIS A 86 -12.38 -28.49 -24.58
N VAL A 87 -13.17 -27.80 -23.76
CA VAL A 87 -14.00 -28.42 -22.71
C VAL A 87 -15.50 -28.28 -22.99
N TYR A 88 -15.96 -27.09 -23.37
CA TYR A 88 -17.40 -26.86 -23.60
C TYR A 88 -17.91 -27.46 -24.91
N GLY A 89 -18.99 -28.22 -24.83
CA GLY A 89 -19.71 -28.78 -25.98
C GLY A 89 -20.46 -27.73 -26.82
N PRO A 90 -21.15 -28.17 -27.89
CA PRO A 90 -21.98 -27.28 -28.69
C PRO A 90 -23.10 -26.66 -27.85
N LEU A 91 -23.48 -25.44 -28.19
CA LEU A 91 -24.68 -24.84 -27.61
C LEU A 91 -25.92 -25.63 -28.08
N PRO A 92 -26.98 -25.72 -27.25
CA PRO A 92 -28.24 -26.30 -27.67
C PRO A 92 -28.81 -25.57 -28.91
N GLN A 93 -29.51 -26.29 -29.78
CA GLN A 93 -30.14 -25.75 -30.99
C GLN A 93 -31.07 -24.56 -30.69
N SER A 94 -31.64 -24.48 -29.49
CA SER A 94 -32.49 -23.36 -29.08
C SER A 94 -31.79 -21.99 -29.08
N PHE A 95 -30.46 -21.96 -29.15
CA PHE A 95 -29.67 -20.74 -29.30
C PHE A 95 -29.44 -20.32 -30.76
N ASP A 96 -29.88 -21.13 -31.73
CA ASP A 96 -29.83 -20.75 -33.14
C ASP A 96 -30.72 -19.55 -33.41
N LYS A 97 -30.25 -18.63 -34.25
CA LYS A 97 -30.94 -17.34 -34.51
C LYS A 97 -32.39 -17.51 -34.96
N GLU A 98 -32.66 -18.51 -35.81
CA GLU A 98 -34.01 -18.79 -36.31
C GLU A 98 -34.93 -19.30 -35.19
N TRP A 99 -34.43 -20.20 -34.34
CA TRP A 99 -35.17 -20.70 -33.20
C TRP A 99 -35.49 -19.58 -32.21
N VAL A 100 -34.49 -18.75 -31.89
CA VAL A 100 -34.66 -17.58 -31.03
C VAL A 100 -35.72 -16.65 -31.59
N ALA A 101 -35.72 -16.35 -32.90
CA ALA A 101 -36.73 -15.50 -33.52
C ALA A 101 -38.15 -16.08 -33.42
N LYS A 102 -38.33 -17.38 -33.68
CA LYS A 102 -39.61 -18.09 -33.53
C LYS A 102 -40.09 -18.09 -32.08
N GLN A 103 -39.18 -18.33 -31.14
CA GLN A 103 -39.48 -18.32 -29.71
C GLN A 103 -39.89 -16.91 -29.24
N THR A 104 -39.20 -15.86 -29.67
CA THR A 104 -39.56 -14.47 -29.38
C THR A 104 -40.96 -14.13 -29.88
N LYS A 105 -41.31 -14.54 -31.12
CA LYS A 105 -42.67 -14.35 -31.66
C LYS A 105 -43.75 -15.07 -30.86
N ARG A 106 -43.44 -16.20 -30.21
CA ARG A 106 -44.39 -16.92 -29.35
C ARG A 106 -44.60 -16.23 -28.00
N MET A 107 -43.57 -15.54 -27.47
CA MET A 107 -43.63 -14.86 -26.17
C MET A 107 -44.37 -13.53 -26.22
N LEU A 108 -44.35 -12.87 -27.38
CA LEU A 108 -45.10 -11.66 -27.69
C LEU A 108 -46.52 -12.01 -28.15
#